data_AF-A0A261RNQ5-F1
#
_entry.id   AF-A0A261RNQ5-F1
#
_cell.length_a   1.000
_cell.length_b   1.000
_cell.length_c   1.000
_cell.angle_alpha   90.00
_cell.angle_beta   90.00
_cell.angle_gamma   90.00
#
_symmetry.space_group_name_H-M   'P 1'
#
loop_
_entity.id
_entity.type
_entity.pdbx_description
1 polymer ?
#
loop_
_entity_poly.entity_id
_entity_poly.type
_entity_poly.pdbx_seq_one_letter_code
_entity_poly.pdbx_strand_id
1 'polypeptide(L)'
;MTGQNAIVELRMRGYTPASVVVHVLASEPRYFEGTHPENLMNSGFLPEIDVLPTDNPATLDFRCLHGVLVHVVGLNHRRVRAAFNRIQQFDPAEILAVTDELLHWKPE
;
A
#
# COMPACT_ATOMS: atom_id res chain seq x y z
N MET A 1 6.49 -1.35 -8.07
CA MET A 1 5.41 -1.66 -7.10
C MET A 1 4.47 -2.70 -7.69
N THR A 2 3.86 -3.52 -6.84
CA THR A 2 3.04 -4.68 -7.22
C THR A 2 1.79 -4.74 -6.35
N GLY A 3 0.62 -5.16 -6.88
CA GLY A 3 -0.63 -5.31 -6.11
C GLY A 3 -1.68 -4.23 -6.40
N GLN A 4 -1.28 -3.14 -7.06
CA GLN A 4 -2.20 -2.05 -7.42
C GLN A 4 -3.25 -2.46 -8.43
N ASN A 5 -2.97 -3.43 -9.31
CA ASN A 5 -3.90 -3.78 -10.38
C ASN A 5 -5.14 -4.45 -9.80
N ALA A 6 -4.98 -5.32 -8.79
CA ALA A 6 -6.09 -5.91 -8.05
C ALA A 6 -7.00 -4.84 -7.43
N ILE A 7 -6.44 -3.77 -6.86
CA ILE A 7 -7.23 -2.68 -6.28
C ILE A 7 -7.98 -1.90 -7.36
N VAL A 8 -7.32 -1.60 -8.48
CA VAL A 8 -7.96 -0.93 -9.62
C VAL A 8 -9.09 -1.80 -10.18
N GLU A 9 -8.88 -3.10 -10.35
CA GLU A 9 -9.90 -4.04 -10.81
C GLU A 9 -11.11 -4.09 -9.88
N LEU A 10 -10.91 -4.10 -8.56
CA LEU A 10 -12.00 -4.03 -7.58
C LEU A 10 -12.82 -2.75 -7.77
N ARG A 11 -12.15 -1.59 -7.91
CA ARG A 11 -12.82 -0.31 -8.14
C ARG A 11 -13.62 -0.30 -9.43
N MET A 12 -13.07 -0.85 -10.51
CA MET A 12 -13.76 -0.96 -11.79
C MET A 12 -15.01 -1.84 -11.71
N ARG A 13 -15.08 -2.76 -10.73
CA ARG A 13 -16.27 -3.58 -10.41
C ARG A 13 -17.23 -2.90 -9.43
N GLY A 14 -16.98 -1.63 -9.06
CA GLY A 14 -17.80 -0.87 -8.12
C GLY A 14 -17.51 -1.16 -6.64
N TYR A 15 -16.42 -1.88 -6.33
CA TYR A 15 -16.01 -2.18 -4.96
C TYR A 15 -14.84 -1.32 -4.51
N THR A 16 -14.97 -0.66 -3.36
CA THR A 16 -13.85 0.06 -2.73
C THR A 16 -13.40 -0.72 -1.49
N PRO A 17 -12.15 -1.18 -1.44
CA PRO A 17 -11.61 -1.80 -0.23
C PRO A 17 -11.70 -0.87 0.96
N ALA A 18 -12.12 -1.38 2.12
CA ALA A 18 -12.14 -0.62 3.36
C ALA A 18 -10.71 -0.27 3.82
N SER A 19 -9.77 -1.19 3.64
CA SER A 19 -8.36 -1.00 3.94
C SER A 19 -7.43 -1.69 2.93
N VAL A 20 -6.21 -1.16 2.81
CA VAL A 20 -5.10 -1.72 2.01
C VAL A 20 -3.83 -1.67 2.85
N VAL A 21 -3.01 -2.73 2.76
CA VAL A 21 -1.67 -2.73 3.38
C VAL A 21 -0.61 -2.43 2.32
N VAL A 22 0.22 -1.43 2.56
CA VAL A 22 1.37 -1.07 1.72
C VAL A 22 2.65 -1.56 2.41
N HIS A 23 3.25 -2.61 1.86
CA HIS A 23 4.49 -3.21 2.34
C HIS A 23 5.70 -2.55 1.67
N VAL A 24 6.51 -1.85 2.45
CA VAL A 24 7.80 -1.29 2.01
C VAL A 24 8.91 -2.30 2.27
N LEU A 25 9.25 -3.05 1.24
CA LEU A 25 10.13 -4.22 1.33
C LEU A 25 11.61 -3.82 1.46
N ALA A 26 12.34 -4.59 2.26
CA ALA A 26 13.78 -4.45 2.44
C ALA A 26 14.60 -5.32 1.46
N SER A 27 13.99 -6.38 0.92
CA SER A 27 14.58 -7.31 -0.03
C SER A 27 13.57 -7.72 -1.09
N GLU A 28 14.05 -8.15 -2.26
CA GLU A 28 13.17 -8.62 -3.33
C GLU A 28 12.37 -9.84 -2.84
N PRO A 29 11.03 -9.81 -2.95
CA PRO A 29 10.20 -10.91 -2.49
C PRO A 29 10.31 -12.10 -3.45
N ARG A 30 10.04 -13.30 -2.93
CA ARG A 30 9.84 -14.51 -3.75
C ARG A 30 8.36 -14.85 -3.74
N TYR A 31 7.67 -14.48 -4.80
CA TYR A 31 6.24 -14.76 -4.92
C TYR A 31 6.00 -16.21 -5.34
N PHE A 32 4.97 -16.80 -4.75
CA PHE A 32 4.26 -17.99 -5.19
C PHE A 32 2.81 -17.61 -5.51
N GLU A 33 2.09 -18.46 -6.22
CA GLU A 33 0.75 -18.18 -6.77
C GLU A 33 -0.23 -17.55 -5.76
N GLY A 34 -0.23 -18.03 -4.50
CA GLY A 34 -1.09 -17.53 -3.42
C GLY A 34 -0.50 -16.43 -2.54
N THR A 35 0.70 -15.94 -2.85
CA THR A 35 1.41 -14.90 -2.05
C THR A 35 1.73 -13.65 -2.85
N HIS A 36 1.44 -13.68 -4.16
CA HIS A 36 1.60 -12.51 -5.01
C HIS A 36 0.51 -11.48 -4.64
N PRO A 37 0.84 -10.20 -4.38
CA PRO A 37 -0.14 -9.19 -3.94
C PRO A 37 -1.37 -9.06 -4.83
N GLU A 38 -1.19 -9.24 -6.14
CA GLU A 38 -2.28 -9.22 -7.13
C GLU A 38 -3.29 -10.38 -6.96
N ASN A 39 -2.92 -11.48 -6.31
CA ASN A 39 -3.73 -12.69 -6.16
C ASN A 39 -4.28 -12.89 -4.75
N LEU A 40 -3.85 -12.10 -3.75
CA LEU A 40 -4.17 -12.31 -2.34
C LEU A 40 -5.68 -12.32 -2.07
N MET A 41 -6.42 -11.44 -2.74
CA MET A 41 -7.88 -11.35 -2.66
C MET A 41 -8.58 -12.65 -3.08
N ASN A 42 -8.01 -13.42 -4.03
CA ASN A 42 -8.57 -14.70 -4.45
C ASN A 42 -8.47 -15.77 -3.34
N SER A 43 -7.61 -15.53 -2.35
CA SER A 43 -7.38 -16.40 -1.20
C SER A 43 -8.04 -15.85 0.09
N GLY A 44 -8.88 -14.81 -0.01
CA GLY A 44 -9.60 -14.24 1.13
C GLY A 44 -8.77 -13.28 2.00
N PHE A 45 -7.57 -12.89 1.57
CA PHE A 45 -6.76 -11.89 2.26
C PHE A 45 -7.17 -10.46 1.88
N LEU A 46 -6.67 -9.49 2.65
CA LEU A 46 -6.79 -8.07 2.32
C LEU A 46 -6.00 -7.75 1.04
N PRO A 47 -6.36 -6.69 0.31
CA PRO A 47 -5.55 -6.21 -0.79
C PRO A 47 -4.25 -5.59 -0.24
N GLU A 48 -3.14 -5.93 -0.88
CA GLU A 48 -1.80 -5.46 -0.50
C GLU A 48 -1.10 -4.81 -1.69
N ILE A 49 -0.19 -3.87 -1.40
CA ILE A 49 0.75 -3.29 -2.37
C ILE A 49 2.17 -3.50 -1.84
N ASP A 50 3.02 -4.14 -2.63
CA ASP A 50 4.44 -4.21 -2.38
C ASP A 50 5.18 -3.06 -3.07
N VAL A 51 5.90 -2.29 -2.27
CA VAL A 51 6.92 -1.33 -2.70
C VAL A 51 8.26 -2.04 -2.63
N LEU A 52 8.79 -2.44 -3.80
CA LEU A 52 10.01 -3.23 -3.93
C LEU A 52 11.23 -2.42 -3.48
N PRO A 53 12.35 -3.07 -3.11
CA PRO A 53 13.58 -2.35 -2.71
C PRO A 53 14.10 -1.42 -3.80
N THR A 54 13.91 -1.80 -5.06
CA THR A 54 14.31 -1.04 -6.26
C THR A 54 13.38 0.12 -6.57
N ASP A 55 12.15 0.14 -6.04
CA ASP A 55 11.24 1.28 -6.17
C ASP A 55 11.72 2.46 -5.32
N ASN A 56 11.42 3.68 -5.81
CA ASN A 56 11.50 4.90 -5.02
C ASN A 56 10.10 5.26 -4.47
N PRO A 57 9.83 5.09 -3.16
CA PRO A 57 8.50 5.32 -2.59
C PRO A 57 7.99 6.76 -2.78
N ALA A 58 8.90 7.74 -2.85
CA ALA A 58 8.53 9.15 -2.98
C ALA A 58 7.94 9.51 -4.36
N THR A 59 8.11 8.65 -5.36
CA THR A 59 7.68 8.92 -6.75
C THR A 59 6.57 7.99 -7.24
N LEU A 60 6.19 6.98 -6.46
CA LEU A 60 5.13 6.04 -6.84
C LEU A 60 3.77 6.74 -6.97
N ASP A 61 2.91 6.15 -7.79
CA ASP A 61 1.53 6.60 -8.01
C ASP A 61 0.57 5.77 -7.15
N PHE A 62 0.02 6.38 -6.10
CA PHE A 62 -0.91 5.73 -5.17
C PHE A 62 -2.36 6.17 -5.38
N ARG A 63 -2.74 6.65 -6.58
CA ARG A 63 -4.15 7.03 -6.87
C ARG A 63 -5.15 5.91 -6.59
N CYS A 64 -4.74 4.65 -6.67
CA CYS A 64 -5.59 3.50 -6.33
C CYS A 64 -6.02 3.47 -4.84
N LEU A 65 -5.40 4.28 -3.96
CA LEU A 65 -5.69 4.36 -2.53
C LEU A 65 -6.66 5.49 -2.13
N HIS A 66 -7.17 6.27 -3.09
CA HIS A 66 -8.10 7.38 -2.80
C HIS A 66 -9.34 6.95 -1.99
N GLY A 67 -9.59 7.56 -0.83
CA GLY A 67 -10.70 7.19 0.05
C GLY A 67 -10.57 5.84 0.76
N VAL A 68 -9.36 5.26 0.86
CA VAL A 68 -9.10 3.98 1.54
C VAL A 68 -8.30 4.20 2.83
N LEU A 69 -8.51 3.39 3.87
CA LEU A 69 -7.60 3.32 5.02
C LEU A 69 -6.32 2.59 4.64
N VAL A 70 -5.18 3.25 4.75
CA VAL A 70 -3.89 2.71 4.33
C VAL A 70 -3.02 2.36 5.54
N HIS A 71 -2.58 1.11 5.62
CA HIS A 71 -1.56 0.68 6.59
C HIS A 71 -0.21 0.59 5.90
N VAL A 72 0.76 1.42 6.29
CA VAL A 72 2.12 1.37 5.72
C VAL A 72 3.06 0.67 6.69
N VAL A 73 3.69 -0.41 6.23
CA VAL A 73 4.57 -1.26 7.04
C VAL A 73 5.91 -1.48 6.35
N GLY A 74 6.99 -1.54 7.11
CA GLY A 74 8.31 -1.82 6.54
C GLY A 74 9.44 -1.65 7.56
N LEU A 75 10.60 -2.23 7.27
CA LEU A 75 11.75 -2.21 8.18
C LEU A 75 12.60 -0.94 8.05
N ASN A 76 12.55 -0.26 6.91
CA ASN A 76 13.31 0.96 6.67
C ASN A 76 12.44 2.19 6.91
N HIS A 77 12.58 2.81 8.08
CA HIS A 77 11.76 3.96 8.51
C HIS A 77 11.79 5.13 7.52
N ARG A 78 12.93 5.38 6.86
CA ARG A 78 13.04 6.46 5.86
C ARG A 78 12.18 6.16 4.63
N ARG A 79 12.19 4.92 4.15
CA ARG A 79 11.37 4.50 3.01
C ARG A 79 9.87 4.46 3.38
N VAL A 80 9.53 4.01 4.60
CA VAL A 80 8.15 4.04 5.12
C VAL A 80 7.63 5.47 5.20
N ARG A 81 8.41 6.40 5.76
CA ARG A 81 8.05 7.82 5.83
C ARG A 81 7.90 8.45 4.44
N ALA A 82 8.76 8.07 3.49
CA ALA A 82 8.64 8.51 2.10
C ALA A 82 7.34 8.00 1.44
N ALA A 83 6.97 6.74 1.66
CA ALA A 83 5.70 6.19 1.20
C ALA A 83 4.51 6.93 1.84
N PHE A 84 4.52 7.10 3.17
CA PHE A 84 3.49 7.83 3.92
C PHE A 84 3.25 9.23 3.34
N ASN A 85 4.32 10.05 3.21
CA ASN A 85 4.21 11.41 2.68
C ASN A 85 3.72 11.44 1.22
N ARG A 86 4.04 10.41 0.44
CA ARG A 86 3.60 10.32 -0.95
C ARG A 86 2.14 9.91 -1.04
N ILE A 87 1.71 8.96 -0.23
CA ILE A 87 0.32 8.45 -0.17
C ILE A 87 -0.64 9.57 0.23
N GLN A 88 -0.26 10.46 1.16
CA GLN A 88 -1.06 11.64 1.55
C GLN A 88 -1.49 12.51 0.35
N GLN A 89 -0.69 12.58 -0.70
CA GLN A 89 -0.95 13.42 -1.88
C GLN A 89 -2.06 12.86 -2.78
N PHE A 90 -2.56 11.66 -2.49
CA PHE A 90 -3.59 10.96 -3.26
C PHE A 90 -4.93 10.84 -2.52
N ASP A 91 -5.11 11.63 -1.47
CA ASP A 91 -6.36 11.76 -0.72
C ASP A 91 -6.95 10.41 -0.24
N PRO A 92 -6.20 9.60 0.53
CA PRO A 92 -6.74 8.42 1.19
C PRO A 92 -7.73 8.81 2.29
N ALA A 93 -8.51 7.86 2.80
CA ALA A 93 -9.43 8.15 3.91
C ALA A 93 -8.68 8.32 5.24
N GLU A 94 -7.59 7.59 5.44
CA GLU A 94 -6.75 7.60 6.64
C GLU A 94 -5.44 6.87 6.33
N ILE A 95 -4.33 7.24 6.98
CA ILE A 95 -3.04 6.54 6.85
C ILE A 95 -2.47 6.28 8.23
N LEU A 96 -2.08 5.03 8.48
CA LEU A 96 -1.38 4.60 9.67
C LEU A 96 -0.04 3.99 9.25
N ALA A 97 1.06 4.47 9.85
CA ALA A 97 2.38 3.90 9.61
C ALA A 97 3.18 3.84 10.92
N VAL A 98 3.95 2.77 11.10
CA VAL A 98 4.88 2.65 12.23
C VAL A 98 6.30 2.85 11.72
N THR A 99 7.00 3.80 12.32
CA THR A 99 8.42 4.08 12.10
C THR A 99 9.14 4.07 13.45
N ASP A 100 10.03 5.03 13.70
CA ASP A 100 10.52 5.35 15.04
C ASP A 100 9.42 5.92 15.94
N GLU A 101 8.35 6.40 15.33
CA GLU A 101 7.11 6.86 15.96
C GLU A 101 5.88 6.35 15.18
N LEU A 102 4.70 6.45 15.78
CA LEU A 102 3.44 6.24 15.08
C LEU A 102 3.11 7.48 14.24
N LEU A 103 3.10 7.31 12.93
CA LEU A 103 2.61 8.31 11.99
C LEU A 103 1.14 8.05 11.71
N HIS A 104 0.33 9.10 11.85
CA HIS A 104 -1.10 9.07 11.57
C HIS A 104 -1.47 10.31 10.77
N TRP A 105 -2.26 10.13 9.72
CA TRP A 105 -2.83 11.21 8.94
C TRP A 105 -4.27 10.89 8.56
N LYS A 106 -5.10 11.93 8.53
CA LYS A 106 -6.50 11.90 8.10
C LYS A 106 -6.85 13.26 7.47
N PRO A 107 -7.70 13.33 6.43
CA PRO A 107 -8.20 14.60 5.93
C PRO A 107 -8.98 15.36 7.02
N GLU A 108 -8.93 16.69 6.98
CA GLU A 108 -9.67 17.58 7.89
C GLU A 108 -11.20 17.50 7.70
#